data_AF-A0A1Q7G921-F1
#
_entry.id   AF-A0A1Q7G921-F1
#
_cell.length_a   1.000
_cell.length_b   1.000
_cell.length_c   1.000
_cell.angle_alpha   90.00
_cell.angle_beta   90.00
_cell.angle_gamma   90.00
#
_symmetry.space_group_name_H-M   'P 1'
#
loop_
_entity.id
_entity.type
_entity.pdbx_description
1 polymer ?
#
loop_
_entity_poly.entity_id
_entity_poly.type
_entity_poly.pdbx_seq_one_letter_code
_entity_poly.pdbx_strand_id
1 'polypeptide(L)'
;MHQEGVRSERPQSVAISDVIKVVSDLGNKIPDKSWMLYLLELFNKQHIPVELNLICSFNDDGKFHAIFEGINRYEFKIKPIVGHSYLRQIVMEPSKHRVVYRLMDEISGQIDSFFFDVDENLFDFSIYKHFTGLEWHNRVGNIPYQIRYEVEISNLAYGIHDDSTDLKSVTYFPYNQLTPDDGGLAKNYPASFHNFETRNGFIAYRIGPGKHNMGIVNKFFKPDL
;
A
#
# COMPACT_ATOMS: atom_id res chain seq x y z
N MET A 1 42.11 22.25 13.34
CA MET A 1 41.67 20.85 13.51
C MET A 1 40.15 20.88 13.40
N HIS A 2 39.62 20.72 12.19
CA HIS A 2 38.18 20.72 11.94
C HIS A 2 37.63 19.32 12.27
N GLN A 3 36.68 19.23 13.18
CA GLN A 3 35.85 18.05 13.35
C GLN A 3 34.79 18.08 12.25
N GLU A 4 34.92 17.18 11.27
CA GLU A 4 33.83 16.85 10.37
C GLU A 4 32.73 16.17 11.18
N GLY A 5 31.57 16.83 11.23
CA GLY A 5 30.37 16.25 11.81
C GLY A 5 29.97 15.04 10.98
N VAL A 6 30.03 13.86 11.60
CA VAL A 6 29.39 12.65 11.10
C VAL A 6 27.89 12.98 10.98
N ARG A 7 27.42 13.24 9.76
CA ARG A 7 25.98 13.15 9.46
C ARG A 7 25.61 11.71 9.77
N SER A 8 24.89 11.51 10.87
CA SER A 8 24.10 10.32 11.09
C SER A 8 23.09 10.26 9.95
N GLU A 9 23.42 9.57 8.87
CA GLU A 9 22.45 9.20 7.86
C GLU A 9 21.43 8.31 8.55
N ARG A 10 20.19 8.79 8.64
CA ARG A 10 19.09 7.95 9.11
C ARG A 10 19.03 6.73 8.18
N PRO A 11 18.86 5.52 8.73
CA PRO A 11 18.75 4.33 7.89
C PRO A 11 17.62 4.53 6.89
N GLN A 12 17.96 4.36 5.61
CA GLN A 12 17.06 4.62 4.50
C GLN A 12 16.00 3.52 4.45
N SER A 13 14.73 3.92 4.36
CA SER A 13 13.66 2.96 4.14
C SER A 13 13.70 2.42 2.72
N VAL A 14 13.68 1.10 2.62
CA VAL A 14 13.79 0.32 1.37
C VAL A 14 12.62 -0.64 1.17
N ALA A 15 11.72 -0.77 2.15
CA ALA A 15 10.56 -1.64 2.01
C ALA A 15 9.32 -1.05 2.67
N ILE A 16 8.16 -1.51 2.22
CA ILE A 16 6.90 -1.34 2.94
C ILE A 16 6.18 -2.69 3.02
N SER A 17 5.37 -2.84 4.06
CA SER A 17 4.47 -3.98 4.17
C SER A 17 3.19 -3.60 4.91
N ASP A 18 2.14 -4.36 4.64
CA ASP A 18 0.95 -4.41 5.48
C ASP A 18 0.28 -5.78 5.40
N VAL A 19 -0.77 -5.95 6.18
CA VAL A 19 -1.71 -7.06 6.06
C VAL A 19 -3.07 -6.50 5.69
N ILE A 20 -3.60 -6.92 4.54
CA ILE A 20 -4.97 -6.65 4.12
C ILE A 20 -5.84 -7.88 4.37
N LYS A 21 -6.88 -7.75 5.17
CA LYS A 21 -7.88 -8.78 5.40
C LYS A 21 -9.16 -8.46 4.66
N VAL A 22 -9.66 -9.41 3.87
CA VAL A 22 -10.97 -9.29 3.23
C VAL A 22 -12.02 -9.69 4.26
N VAL A 23 -12.78 -8.72 4.78
CA VAL A 23 -13.75 -8.96 5.86
C VAL A 23 -15.05 -9.47 5.30
N SER A 24 -15.56 -8.83 4.25
CA SER A 24 -16.82 -9.19 3.62
C SER A 24 -16.84 -8.77 2.17
N ASP A 25 -17.57 -9.54 1.36
CA ASP A 25 -17.95 -9.16 0.01
C ASP A 25 -19.33 -8.49 0.05
N LEU A 26 -19.39 -7.24 -0.41
CA LEU A 26 -20.63 -6.44 -0.41
C LEU A 26 -21.46 -6.66 -1.69
N GLY A 27 -21.01 -7.54 -2.60
CA GLY A 27 -21.74 -7.95 -3.80
C GLY A 27 -21.86 -6.86 -4.87
N ASN A 28 -21.15 -5.74 -4.70
CA ASN A 28 -21.24 -4.61 -5.60
C ASN A 28 -20.59 -4.91 -6.94
N LYS A 29 -21.23 -4.46 -8.02
CA LYS A 29 -20.69 -4.54 -9.37
C LYS A 29 -19.99 -3.22 -9.69
N ILE A 30 -18.68 -3.26 -9.86
CA ILE A 30 -17.94 -2.15 -10.44
C ILE A 30 -18.45 -1.98 -11.88
N PRO A 31 -18.63 -0.76 -12.43
CA PRO A 31 -19.11 -0.57 -13.80
C PRO A 31 -18.04 -0.83 -14.87
N ASP A 32 -18.47 -0.92 -16.13
CA ASP A 32 -17.58 -1.09 -17.27
C ASP A 32 -16.52 0.00 -17.31
N LYS A 33 -15.30 -0.40 -17.68
CA LYS A 33 -14.11 0.45 -17.73
C LYS A 33 -13.81 1.20 -16.42
N SER A 34 -14.28 0.70 -15.27
CA SER A 34 -14.04 1.29 -13.96
C SER A 34 -13.24 0.36 -13.04
N TRP A 35 -12.51 0.95 -12.09
CA TRP A 35 -11.75 0.19 -11.10
C TRP A 35 -11.64 0.90 -9.76
N MET A 36 -11.45 0.10 -8.72
CA MET A 36 -11.23 0.50 -7.34
C MET A 36 -9.99 -0.22 -6.82
N LEU A 37 -9.08 0.51 -6.18
CA LEU A 37 -7.80 0.00 -5.69
C LEU A 37 -7.72 0.13 -4.17
N TYR A 38 -7.42 -0.96 -3.47
CA TYR A 38 -6.98 -0.92 -2.08
C TYR A 38 -5.45 -0.84 -2.06
N LEU A 39 -4.95 0.32 -1.66
CA LEU A 39 -3.59 0.74 -1.95
C LEU A 39 -2.58 0.22 -0.93
N LEU A 40 -1.44 -0.23 -1.45
CA LEU A 40 -0.16 -0.23 -0.76
C LEU A 40 0.86 0.31 -1.76
N GLU A 41 1.19 1.59 -1.61
CA GLU A 41 1.97 2.35 -2.57
C GLU A 41 3.14 3.03 -1.86
N LEU A 42 4.25 3.13 -2.56
CA LEU A 42 5.34 4.02 -2.21
C LEU A 42 5.77 4.83 -3.43
N PHE A 43 6.45 5.93 -3.12
CA PHE A 43 7.14 6.77 -4.08
C PHE A 43 8.61 6.81 -3.71
N ASN A 44 9.47 6.64 -4.70
CA ASN A 44 10.88 6.92 -4.52
C ASN A 44 11.17 8.45 -4.56
N LYS A 45 12.43 8.85 -4.39
CA LYS A 45 12.85 10.27 -4.46
C LYS A 45 12.58 10.95 -5.82
N GLN A 46 12.38 10.18 -6.88
CA GLN A 46 12.01 10.68 -8.21
C GLN A 46 10.50 10.76 -8.41
N HIS A 47 9.71 10.49 -7.36
CA HIS A 47 8.24 10.40 -7.41
C HIS A 47 7.71 9.30 -8.34
N ILE A 48 8.49 8.23 -8.56
CA ILE A 48 8.03 7.06 -9.28
C ILE A 48 7.17 6.19 -8.34
N PRO A 49 5.90 5.90 -8.69
CA PRO A 49 5.03 5.04 -7.89
C PRO A 49 5.38 3.56 -8.08
N VAL A 50 5.35 2.83 -6.96
CA VAL A 50 5.59 1.39 -6.86
C VAL A 50 4.52 0.81 -5.94
N GLU A 51 3.72 -0.14 -6.42
CA GLU A 51 2.46 -0.48 -5.76
C GLU A 51 2.17 -1.98 -5.77
N LEU A 52 1.49 -2.45 -4.71
CA LEU A 52 0.93 -3.80 -4.60
C LEU A 52 -0.53 -3.68 -4.17
N ASN A 53 -1.42 -3.57 -5.15
CA ASN A 53 -2.81 -3.22 -4.91
C ASN A 53 -3.74 -4.41 -5.08
N LEU A 54 -4.79 -4.46 -4.26
CA LEU A 54 -5.98 -5.24 -4.58
C LEU A 54 -6.88 -4.39 -5.48
N ILE A 55 -7.11 -4.82 -6.72
CA ILE A 55 -7.89 -4.11 -7.73
C ILE A 55 -9.20 -4.84 -7.98
N CYS A 56 -10.33 -4.17 -7.79
CA CYS A 56 -11.66 -4.64 -8.22
C CYS A 56 -12.08 -3.90 -9.51
N SER A 57 -12.61 -4.63 -10.50
CA SER A 57 -13.02 -4.05 -11.80
C SER A 57 -14.35 -4.66 -12.32
N PHE A 58 -14.86 -4.18 -13.46
CA PHE A 58 -16.21 -4.47 -14.00
C PHE A 58 -16.65 -5.95 -13.94
N ASN A 59 -15.73 -6.86 -14.27
CA ASN A 59 -15.99 -8.30 -14.38
C ASN A 59 -15.02 -9.11 -13.52
N ASP A 60 -14.51 -8.53 -12.45
CA ASP A 60 -13.41 -9.12 -11.70
C ASP A 60 -13.64 -9.00 -10.19
N ASP A 61 -13.68 -10.15 -9.52
CA ASP A 61 -13.87 -10.29 -8.07
C ASP A 61 -12.59 -9.98 -7.29
N GLY A 62 -11.84 -8.97 -7.73
CA GLY A 62 -10.60 -8.56 -7.08
C GLY A 62 -9.37 -9.36 -7.49
N LYS A 63 -8.28 -8.66 -7.80
CA LYS A 63 -6.97 -9.25 -8.05
C LYS A 63 -5.87 -8.44 -7.44
N PHE A 64 -4.86 -9.12 -6.92
CA PHE A 64 -3.63 -8.46 -6.50
C PHE A 64 -2.73 -8.20 -7.72
N HIS A 65 -2.27 -6.97 -7.87
CA HIS A 65 -1.39 -6.55 -8.97
C HIS A 65 -0.16 -5.85 -8.41
N ALA A 66 1.01 -6.20 -8.94
CA ALA A 66 2.20 -5.37 -8.84
C ALA A 66 2.15 -4.31 -9.94
N ILE A 67 2.25 -3.04 -9.55
CA ILE A 67 2.19 -1.88 -10.44
C ILE A 67 3.52 -1.12 -10.31
N PHE A 68 4.09 -0.74 -11.44
CA PHE A 68 5.28 0.09 -11.50
C PHE A 68 5.08 1.19 -12.52
N GLU A 69 5.25 2.44 -12.11
CA GLU A 69 4.98 3.64 -12.94
C GLU A 69 3.54 3.67 -13.47
N GLY A 70 2.56 3.26 -12.65
CA GLY A 70 1.14 3.21 -13.04
C GLY A 70 0.80 2.12 -14.08
N ILE A 71 1.74 1.21 -14.37
CA ILE A 71 1.53 0.10 -15.31
C ILE A 71 1.47 -1.21 -14.54
N ASN A 72 0.39 -1.98 -14.72
CA ASN A 72 0.26 -3.33 -14.18
C ASN A 72 1.35 -4.23 -14.78
N ARG A 73 2.30 -4.67 -13.96
CA ARG A 73 3.42 -5.53 -14.38
C ARG A 73 3.16 -7.01 -14.13
N TYR A 74 2.40 -7.33 -13.09
CA TYR A 74 2.15 -8.71 -12.70
C TYR A 74 0.82 -8.87 -11.98
N GLU A 75 0.02 -9.85 -12.41
CA GLU A 75 -1.17 -10.33 -11.68
C GLU A 75 -0.74 -11.54 -10.83
N PHE A 76 -0.94 -11.45 -9.52
CA PHE A 76 -0.65 -12.57 -8.61
C PHE A 76 -1.68 -13.69 -8.77
N LYS A 77 -1.22 -14.93 -8.57
CA LYS A 77 -2.06 -16.13 -8.65
C LYS A 77 -2.99 -16.29 -7.44
N ILE A 78 -2.63 -15.66 -6.32
CA ILE A 78 -3.45 -15.64 -5.10
C ILE A 78 -4.67 -14.74 -5.36
N LYS A 79 -5.86 -15.27 -5.07
CA LYS A 79 -7.14 -14.55 -5.20
C LYS A 79 -7.63 -14.10 -3.83
N PRO A 80 -8.33 -12.94 -3.75
CA PRO A 80 -8.96 -12.49 -2.51
C PRO A 80 -10.11 -13.43 -2.12
N ILE A 81 -10.11 -13.87 -0.87
CA ILE A 81 -11.09 -14.78 -0.28
C ILE A 81 -11.60 -14.12 1.00
N VAL A 82 -12.92 -14.05 1.14
CA VAL A 82 -13.54 -13.51 2.35
C VAL A 82 -13.09 -14.30 3.58
N GLY A 83 -12.66 -13.59 4.61
CA GLY A 83 -12.11 -14.14 5.85
C GLY A 83 -10.59 -14.30 5.87
N HIS A 84 -9.93 -14.30 4.70
CA HIS A 84 -8.48 -14.43 4.60
C HIS A 84 -7.76 -13.09 4.79
N SER A 85 -6.51 -13.17 5.23
CA SER A 85 -5.58 -12.05 5.36
C SER A 85 -4.35 -12.27 4.49
N TYR A 86 -3.86 -11.19 3.91
CA TYR A 86 -2.79 -11.21 2.94
C TYR A 86 -1.68 -10.26 3.35
N LEU A 87 -0.50 -10.82 3.64
CA LEU A 87 0.72 -10.05 3.84
C LEU A 87 1.21 -9.56 2.47
N ARG A 88 1.24 -8.25 2.29
CA ARG A 88 1.77 -7.58 1.10
C ARG A 88 3.12 -6.98 1.44
N GLN A 89 4.10 -7.18 0.57
CA GLN A 89 5.44 -6.61 0.75
C GLN A 89 5.96 -6.06 -0.57
N ILE A 90 6.53 -4.86 -0.52
CA ILE A 90 7.32 -4.28 -1.58
C ILE A 90 8.71 -4.00 -1.01
N VAL A 91 9.75 -4.51 -1.66
CA VAL A 91 11.15 -4.35 -1.25
C VAL A 91 11.96 -3.84 -2.43
N MET A 92 12.59 -2.69 -2.24
CA MET A 92 13.62 -2.14 -3.11
C MET A 92 14.93 -2.88 -2.82
N GLU A 93 15.50 -3.58 -3.82
CA GLU A 93 16.77 -4.30 -3.69
C GLU A 93 17.85 -3.60 -4.57
N PRO A 94 18.51 -2.53 -4.06
CA PRO A 94 19.53 -1.81 -4.83
C PRO A 94 20.66 -2.71 -5.32
N SER A 95 21.14 -3.66 -4.51
CA SER A 95 22.24 -4.57 -4.89
C SER A 95 21.97 -5.47 -6.11
N LYS A 96 20.71 -5.60 -6.52
CA LYS A 96 20.28 -6.41 -7.67
C LYS A 96 19.54 -5.60 -8.71
N HIS A 97 19.48 -4.28 -8.54
CA HIS A 97 18.80 -3.35 -9.43
C HIS A 97 17.35 -3.76 -9.70
N ARG A 98 16.57 -4.04 -8.65
CA ARG A 98 15.20 -4.53 -8.82
C ARG A 98 14.26 -4.17 -7.69
N VAL A 99 12.97 -4.22 -7.99
CA VAL A 99 11.88 -4.18 -7.01
C VAL A 99 11.31 -5.58 -6.85
N VAL A 100 11.10 -6.00 -5.61
CA VAL A 100 10.50 -7.29 -5.25
C VAL A 100 9.13 -7.06 -4.67
N TYR A 101 8.14 -7.77 -5.21
CA TYR A 101 6.78 -7.79 -4.70
C TYR A 101 6.50 -9.20 -4.17
N ARG A 102 5.95 -9.29 -2.95
CA ARG A 102 5.55 -10.57 -2.36
C ARG A 102 4.14 -10.46 -1.81
N LEU A 103 3.39 -11.53 -2.01
CA LEU A 103 2.05 -11.70 -1.49
C LEU A 103 1.97 -13.06 -0.82
N MET A 104 1.52 -13.10 0.42
CA MET A 104 1.28 -14.33 1.15
C MET A 104 -0.13 -14.33 1.71
N ASP A 105 -0.90 -15.37 1.43
CA ASP A 105 -2.14 -15.67 2.16
C ASP A 105 -1.78 -16.32 3.49
N GLU A 106 -2.04 -15.63 4.60
CA GLU A 106 -1.65 -16.07 5.94
C GLU A 106 -2.48 -17.27 6.43
N ILE A 107 -3.65 -17.52 5.82
CA ILE A 107 -4.52 -18.64 6.20
C ILE A 107 -4.09 -19.92 5.47
N SER A 108 -3.91 -19.85 4.15
CA SER A 108 -3.50 -21.01 3.36
C SER A 108 -2.00 -21.26 3.34
N GLY A 109 -1.19 -20.25 3.69
CA GLY A 109 0.27 -20.28 3.59
C GLY A 109 0.80 -20.16 2.15
N GLN A 110 -0.07 -19.93 1.16
CA GLN A 110 0.36 -19.76 -0.23
C GLN A 110 1.16 -18.46 -0.38
N ILE A 111 2.31 -18.55 -1.03
CA ILE A 111 3.18 -17.41 -1.33
C ILE A 111 3.34 -17.28 -2.85
N ASP A 112 3.27 -16.06 -3.34
CA ASP A 112 3.58 -15.71 -4.72
C ASP A 112 4.46 -14.45 -4.76
N SER A 113 5.37 -14.37 -5.72
CA SER A 113 6.41 -13.35 -5.76
C SER A 113 6.75 -12.94 -7.17
N PHE A 114 6.99 -11.64 -7.35
CA PHE A 114 7.38 -11.04 -8.62
C PHE A 114 8.62 -10.17 -8.43
N PHE A 115 9.52 -10.21 -9.41
CA PHE A 115 10.77 -9.47 -9.43
C PHE A 115 10.78 -8.62 -10.68
N PHE A 116 10.99 -7.31 -10.51
CA PHE A 116 11.01 -6.35 -11.60
C PHE A 116 12.36 -5.64 -11.63
N ASP A 117 13.17 -5.96 -12.63
CA ASP A 117 14.49 -5.34 -12.82
C ASP A 117 14.32 -3.90 -13.33
N VAL A 118 15.12 -2.99 -12.81
CA VAL A 118 15.14 -1.55 -13.13
C VAL A 118 16.57 -1.13 -13.45
N ASP A 119 16.74 -0.06 -14.22
CA ASP A 119 18.06 0.53 -14.45
C ASP A 119 18.50 1.30 -13.21
N GLU A 120 19.61 0.87 -12.59
CA GLU A 120 20.16 1.49 -11.38
C GLU A 120 20.52 2.97 -11.57
N ASN A 121 20.91 3.36 -12.79
CA ASN A 121 21.32 4.73 -13.07
C ASN A 121 20.11 5.67 -13.18
N LEU A 122 18.91 5.10 -13.34
CA LEU A 122 17.67 5.82 -13.57
C LEU A 122 16.66 5.66 -12.43
N PHE A 123 16.88 4.73 -11.49
CA PHE A 123 15.95 4.46 -10.41
C PHE A 123 16.58 4.64 -9.02
N ASP A 124 16.03 5.55 -8.23
CA ASP A 124 16.41 5.74 -6.83
C ASP A 124 15.70 4.70 -5.93
N PHE A 125 16.47 3.97 -5.12
CA PHE A 125 15.96 2.93 -4.20
C PHE A 125 15.65 3.47 -2.78
N SER A 126 15.50 4.79 -2.62
CA SER A 126 15.06 5.42 -1.37
C SER A 126 13.57 5.69 -1.43
N ILE A 127 12.85 5.21 -0.41
CA ILE A 127 11.45 5.59 -0.21
C ILE A 127 11.38 7.04 0.28
N TYR A 128 10.66 7.88 -0.45
CA TYR A 128 10.38 9.27 -0.09
C TYR A 128 9.03 9.41 0.62
N LYS A 129 8.01 8.73 0.11
CA LYS A 129 6.63 8.75 0.63
C LYS A 129 6.01 7.37 0.49
N HIS A 130 5.07 7.04 1.38
CA HIS A 130 4.20 5.87 1.24
C HIS A 130 2.74 6.31 1.33
N PHE A 131 1.86 5.50 0.76
CA PHE A 131 0.44 5.71 0.80
C PHE A 131 -0.30 4.38 0.93
N THR A 132 -1.38 4.41 1.70
CA THR A 132 -2.30 3.28 1.84
C THR A 132 -3.72 3.83 1.97
N GLY A 133 -4.70 3.08 1.49
CA GLY A 133 -6.08 3.50 1.51
C GLY A 133 -6.88 2.95 0.35
N LEU A 134 -7.72 3.81 -0.23
CA LEU A 134 -8.64 3.44 -1.30
C LEU A 134 -8.63 4.52 -2.38
N GLU A 135 -8.37 4.11 -3.63
CA GLU A 135 -8.51 4.97 -4.80
C GLU A 135 -9.57 4.42 -5.75
N TRP A 136 -10.21 5.33 -6.47
CA TRP A 136 -11.25 5.04 -7.45
C TRP A 136 -10.96 5.76 -8.75
N HIS A 137 -10.93 5.00 -9.84
CA HIS A 137 -10.86 5.57 -11.17
C HIS A 137 -12.09 5.15 -11.98
N ASN A 138 -12.63 6.15 -12.70
CA ASN A 138 -13.83 6.12 -13.53
C ASN A 138 -15.17 6.14 -12.78
N ARG A 139 -15.98 7.11 -13.19
CA ARG A 139 -17.40 7.22 -12.88
C ARG A 139 -18.12 7.18 -14.22
N VAL A 140 -19.08 6.29 -14.42
CA VAL A 140 -20.08 6.50 -15.47
C VAL A 140 -21.09 7.51 -14.91
N GLY A 141 -20.90 8.79 -15.22
CA GLY A 141 -21.74 9.88 -14.72
C GLY A 141 -21.33 10.41 -13.34
N ASN A 142 -22.30 10.88 -12.54
CA ASN A 142 -22.07 11.57 -11.25
C ASN A 142 -22.31 10.70 -10.01
N ILE A 143 -22.72 9.43 -10.17
CA ILE A 143 -23.06 8.56 -9.03
C ILE A 143 -21.83 7.73 -8.65
N PRO A 144 -21.31 7.86 -7.42
CA PRO A 144 -20.25 6.99 -6.96
C PRO A 144 -20.81 5.59 -6.67
N TYR A 145 -20.08 4.55 -7.06
CA TYR A 145 -20.50 3.16 -6.84
C TYR A 145 -20.01 2.66 -5.49
N GLN A 146 -20.79 1.77 -4.88
CA GLN A 146 -20.46 1.19 -3.58
C GLN A 146 -19.20 0.33 -3.66
N ILE A 147 -18.40 0.33 -2.59
CA ILE A 147 -17.17 -0.47 -2.50
C ILE A 147 -17.46 -1.97 -2.63
N ARG A 148 -16.55 -2.73 -3.27
CA ARG A 148 -16.70 -4.18 -3.43
C ARG A 148 -16.49 -4.94 -2.11
N TYR A 149 -15.36 -4.69 -1.47
CA TYR A 149 -14.97 -5.38 -0.24
C TYR A 149 -14.97 -4.43 0.94
N GLU A 150 -15.48 -4.90 2.07
CA GLU A 150 -15.00 -4.36 3.34
C GLU A 150 -13.66 -5.01 3.65
N VAL A 151 -12.65 -4.20 4.00
CA VAL A 151 -11.32 -4.70 4.33
C VAL A 151 -10.82 -4.11 5.64
N GLU A 152 -9.95 -4.85 6.31
CA GLU A 152 -9.13 -4.36 7.42
C GLU A 152 -7.68 -4.27 6.94
N ILE A 153 -7.04 -3.13 7.18
CA ILE A 153 -5.60 -2.92 7.00
C ILE A 153 -4.97 -2.97 8.39
N SER A 154 -3.86 -3.69 8.52
CA SER A 154 -3.12 -3.83 9.78
C SER A 154 -1.63 -4.06 9.51
N ASN A 155 -0.81 -4.04 10.57
CA ASN A 155 0.63 -4.30 10.49
C ASN A 155 1.36 -3.43 9.46
N LEU A 156 0.88 -2.20 9.24
CA LEU A 156 1.51 -1.26 8.31
C LEU A 156 2.89 -0.87 8.83
N ALA A 157 3.92 -1.17 8.03
CA ALA A 157 5.31 -1.03 8.44
C ALA A 157 6.20 -0.52 7.30
N TYR A 158 7.29 0.14 7.67
CA TYR A 158 8.41 0.40 6.77
C TYR A 158 9.57 -0.52 7.13
N GLY A 159 10.35 -0.93 6.14
CA GLY A 159 11.55 -1.71 6.32
C GLY A 159 12.81 -0.90 6.04
N ILE A 160 13.86 -1.19 6.81
CA ILE A 160 15.23 -0.74 6.58
C ILE A 160 16.13 -1.98 6.49
N HIS A 161 17.28 -1.85 5.83
CA HIS A 161 18.33 -2.87 5.95
C HIS A 161 18.83 -2.92 7.40
N ASP A 162 18.76 -4.09 8.01
CA ASP A 162 19.22 -4.37 9.37
C ASP A 162 20.72 -4.71 9.40
N ASP A 163 21.23 -5.33 8.34
CA ASP A 163 22.66 -5.45 8.08
C ASP A 163 23.00 -4.68 6.80
N SER A 164 23.74 -3.58 6.93
CA SER A 164 24.21 -2.81 5.77
C SER A 164 25.15 -3.60 4.85
N THR A 165 25.69 -4.73 5.32
CA THR A 165 26.51 -5.65 4.54
C THR A 165 25.70 -6.76 3.88
N ASP A 166 24.53 -7.13 4.43
CA ASP A 166 23.53 -7.98 3.79
C ASP A 166 22.32 -7.15 3.32
N LEU A 167 22.47 -6.58 2.13
CA LEU A 167 21.44 -5.79 1.44
C LEU A 167 20.17 -6.58 1.08
N LYS A 168 20.01 -7.83 1.53
CA LYS A 168 18.76 -8.60 1.41
C LYS A 168 18.01 -8.74 2.73
N SER A 169 18.67 -8.46 3.85
CA SER A 169 18.04 -8.52 5.15
C SER A 169 17.29 -7.20 5.40
N VAL A 170 16.05 -7.31 5.89
CA VAL A 170 15.13 -6.19 6.10
C VAL A 170 14.44 -6.38 7.43
N THR A 171 14.57 -5.40 8.32
CA THR A 171 13.78 -5.33 9.56
C THR A 171 12.67 -4.30 9.39
N TYR A 172 11.46 -4.69 9.80
CA TYR A 172 10.25 -3.87 9.70
C TYR A 172 9.94 -3.13 11.00
N PHE A 173 9.55 -1.86 10.87
CA PHE A 173 9.22 -0.95 11.97
C PHE A 173 7.84 -0.34 11.75
N PRO A 174 7.06 -0.11 12.82
CA PRO A 174 5.74 0.48 12.71
C PRO A 174 5.81 1.95 12.27
N TYR A 175 4.83 2.38 11.48
CA TYR A 175 4.59 3.81 11.30
C TYR A 175 3.93 4.43 12.54
N ASN A 176 4.31 5.66 12.85
CA ASN A 176 3.72 6.44 13.93
C ASN A 176 2.54 7.33 13.46
N GLN A 177 2.37 7.52 12.14
CA GLN A 177 1.26 8.28 11.57
C GLN A 177 1.01 7.87 10.11
N LEU A 178 -0.20 8.13 9.63
CA LEU A 178 -0.54 8.04 8.22
C LEU A 178 -0.48 9.43 7.60
N THR A 179 0.25 9.58 6.50
CA THR A 179 0.25 10.83 5.75
C THR A 179 -1.02 10.95 4.90
N PRO A 180 -1.78 12.05 5.02
CA PRO A 180 -2.92 12.28 4.15
C PRO A 180 -2.47 12.43 2.70
N ASP A 181 -3.41 12.17 1.79
CA ASP A 181 -3.24 12.54 0.40
C ASP A 181 -3.74 13.98 0.20
N ASP A 182 -2.82 14.89 -0.12
CA ASP A 182 -3.10 16.31 -0.36
C ASP A 182 -3.59 16.56 -1.81
N GLY A 183 -3.65 15.51 -2.65
CA GLY A 183 -3.94 15.60 -4.07
C GLY A 183 -5.41 15.39 -4.44
N GLY A 184 -6.22 16.45 -4.47
CA GLY A 184 -7.27 16.58 -5.49
C GLY A 184 -8.71 16.86 -5.07
N LEU A 185 -9.41 17.55 -5.96
CA LEU A 185 -10.77 18.12 -5.83
C LEU A 185 -11.92 17.09 -5.93
N ALA A 186 -11.80 15.90 -5.33
CA ALA A 186 -12.77 14.81 -5.58
C ALA A 186 -13.89 14.67 -4.52
N LYS A 187 -15.12 14.64 -5.06
CA LYS A 187 -16.43 14.62 -4.40
C LYS A 187 -16.77 13.26 -3.77
N ASN A 188 -17.37 13.29 -2.57
CA ASN A 188 -18.08 12.25 -1.81
C ASN A 188 -18.05 10.85 -2.45
N TYR A 189 -17.22 9.96 -1.89
CA TYR A 189 -17.22 8.52 -2.16
C TYR A 189 -18.09 7.79 -1.14
N PRO A 190 -18.67 6.62 -1.48
CA PRO A 190 -19.54 5.85 -0.61
C PRO A 190 -18.72 4.92 0.29
N ALA A 191 -17.54 5.39 0.70
CA ALA A 191 -16.56 4.67 1.50
C ALA A 191 -16.13 5.55 2.68
N SER A 192 -15.68 4.92 3.76
CA SER A 192 -15.09 5.61 4.91
C SER A 192 -14.07 4.71 5.58
N PHE A 193 -13.17 5.37 6.32
CA PHE A 193 -12.19 4.72 7.16
C PHE A 193 -12.69 4.69 8.60
N HIS A 194 -12.71 3.50 9.18
CA HIS A 194 -13.32 3.20 10.47
C HIS A 194 -12.31 2.55 11.41
N ASN A 195 -12.60 2.59 12.71
CA ASN A 195 -11.91 1.82 13.75
C ASN A 195 -10.38 1.96 13.70
N PHE A 196 -9.91 3.20 13.56
CA PHE A 196 -8.50 3.51 13.67
C PHE A 196 -7.97 3.17 15.06
N GLU A 197 -6.97 2.31 15.12
CA GLU A 197 -6.32 1.89 16.36
C GLU A 197 -4.86 1.49 16.14
N THR A 198 -4.15 1.25 17.24
CA THR A 198 -2.80 0.72 17.23
C THR A 198 -2.81 -0.67 17.87
N ARG A 199 -2.45 -1.71 17.12
CA ARG A 199 -2.32 -3.09 17.59
C ARG A 199 -0.86 -3.50 17.60
N ASN A 200 -0.31 -3.87 18.75
CA ASN A 200 1.11 -4.24 18.91
C ASN A 200 2.09 -3.18 18.38
N GLY A 201 1.73 -1.90 18.49
CA GLY A 201 2.53 -0.79 17.97
C GLY A 201 2.29 -0.45 16.50
N PHE A 202 1.54 -1.26 15.75
CA PHE A 202 1.24 -1.03 14.33
C PHE A 202 -0.15 -0.41 14.13
N ILE A 203 -0.26 0.45 13.13
CA ILE A 203 -1.53 1.07 12.74
C ILE A 203 -2.46 0.01 12.15
N ALA A 204 -3.73 0.06 12.56
CA ALA A 204 -4.82 -0.72 11.99
C ALA A 204 -6.07 0.14 11.78
N TYR A 205 -6.83 -0.16 10.71
CA TYR A 205 -8.11 0.49 10.40
C TYR A 205 -8.92 -0.35 9.42
N ARG A 206 -10.22 -0.03 9.28
CA ARG A 206 -11.11 -0.66 8.31
C ARG A 206 -11.51 0.31 7.21
N ILE A 207 -11.67 -0.21 6.00
CA ILE A 207 -12.26 0.48 4.87
C ILE A 207 -13.62 -0.19 4.61
N GLY A 208 -14.69 0.58 4.75
CA GLY A 208 -16.07 0.09 4.65
C GLY A 208 -17.01 1.12 4.05
N PRO A 209 -18.31 0.80 3.92
CA PRO A 209 -19.30 1.75 3.43
C PRO A 209 -19.33 3.03 4.27
N GLY A 210 -19.58 4.18 3.64
CA GLY A 210 -19.66 5.45 4.35
C GLY A 210 -19.77 6.67 3.43
N LYS A 211 -19.45 7.87 3.91
CA LYS A 211 -19.44 9.11 3.11
C LYS A 211 -18.13 9.85 3.39
N HIS A 212 -17.19 9.84 2.45
CA HIS A 212 -15.90 10.55 2.61
C HIS A 212 -15.41 11.22 1.32
N ASN A 213 -14.74 12.38 1.44
CA ASN A 213 -14.15 13.17 0.35
C ASN A 213 -12.64 12.86 0.12
N MET A 214 -12.23 11.58 0.08
CA MET A 214 -10.83 11.08 -0.04
C MET A 214 -10.04 10.91 1.25
N GLY A 215 -9.05 10.01 1.17
CA GLY A 215 -7.83 9.97 1.99
C GLY A 215 -8.02 9.60 3.44
N ILE A 216 -7.01 8.94 4.03
CA ILE A 216 -6.96 8.80 5.48
C ILE A 216 -6.66 10.16 6.07
N VAL A 217 -7.70 10.89 6.48
CA VAL A 217 -7.54 12.09 7.31
C VAL A 217 -7.06 11.60 8.66
N ASN A 218 -5.81 11.96 8.97
CA ASN A 218 -5.04 11.60 10.15
C ASN A 218 -5.88 11.76 11.43
N LYS A 219 -6.57 10.71 11.87
CA LYS A 219 -7.33 10.70 13.13
C LYS A 219 -6.50 10.28 14.33
N PHE A 220 -5.26 9.85 14.10
CA PHE A 220 -4.39 9.33 15.15
C PHE A 220 -3.89 10.41 16.11
N PHE A 221 -3.83 11.68 15.67
CA PHE A 221 -3.48 12.79 16.54
C PHE A 221 -4.22 14.06 16.12
N LYS A 222 -5.28 14.42 16.85
CA LYS A 222 -5.37 15.82 17.24
C LYS A 222 -4.35 15.97 18.36
N PRO A 223 -3.25 16.72 18.20
CA PRO A 223 -2.66 17.31 19.38
C PRO A 223 -3.74 18.24 19.93
N ASP A 224 -4.18 18.00 21.16
CA ASP A 224 -4.85 19.05 21.89
C ASP A 224 -3.86 20.24 21.93
N LEU A 225 -4.15 21.25 21.12
CA LEU A 225 -3.58 22.59 21.19
C LEU A 225 -4.75 23.59 21.11
#